data_AF-A0A0C9U2A8-F1
#
_entry.id   AF-A0A0C9U2A8-F1
#
_cell.length_a   1.000
_cell.length_b   1.000
_cell.length_c   1.000
_cell.angle_alpha   90.00
_cell.angle_beta   90.00
_cell.angle_gamma   90.00
#
_symmetry.space_group_name_H-M   'P 1'
#
loop_
_entity.id
_entity.type
_entity.pdbx_description
1 polymer ?
#
loop_
_entity_poly.entity_id
_entity_poly.type
_entity_poly.pdbx_seq_one_letter_code
_entity_poly.pdbx_strand_id
1 'polypeptide(L)'
;MAFYKDKRDEGVQYPQYFKPFPEAGMALILTVIEACIDEWSSGEQCDIPFNEPIYKPIYQLHLSQLRKFREYTKDHAILPKLLKRLNDSGRRNAKVEVAVDNVAKQVLQEDAMAAAIREYEM
;
A
#
# COMPACT_ATOMS: atom_id res chain seq x y z
N MET A 1 -3.43 12.43 -1.87
CA MET A 1 -2.18 11.91 -1.28
C MET A 1 -2.00 10.47 -1.71
N ALA A 2 -0.90 10.11 -2.38
CA ALA A 2 -0.64 8.75 -2.82
C ALA A 2 0.75 8.32 -2.33
N PHE A 3 0.79 7.31 -1.45
CA PHE A 3 2.05 6.82 -0.88
C PHE A 3 2.80 5.85 -1.80
N TYR A 4 2.12 5.29 -2.82
CA TYR A 4 2.58 4.17 -3.64
C TYR A 4 2.02 4.16 -5.08
N LYS A 5 1.96 5.31 -5.75
CA LYS A 5 1.62 5.42 -7.18
C LYS A 5 2.81 5.03 -8.07
N ASP A 6 4.01 5.50 -7.79
CA ASP A 6 5.23 5.13 -8.51
C ASP A 6 6.48 5.08 -7.63
N LYS A 7 7.64 4.76 -8.23
CA LYS A 7 8.89 4.55 -7.50
C LYS A 7 9.39 5.81 -6.76
N ARG A 8 8.89 6.99 -7.09
CA ARG A 8 9.31 8.28 -6.52
C ARG A 8 8.48 8.67 -5.30
N ASP A 9 7.40 7.95 -5.02
CA ASP A 9 6.58 8.28 -3.86
C ASP A 9 7.26 7.90 -2.55
N GLU A 10 6.85 8.59 -1.50
CA GLU A 10 7.45 8.55 -0.17
C GLU A 10 7.51 7.14 0.42
N GLY A 11 6.45 6.34 0.21
CA GLY A 11 6.39 4.95 0.67
C GLY A 11 7.43 4.05 0.03
N VAL A 12 7.94 4.43 -1.16
CA VAL A 12 9.03 3.73 -1.83
C VAL A 12 10.38 4.30 -1.44
N GLN A 13 10.52 5.63 -1.46
CA GLN A 13 11.78 6.34 -1.23
C GLN A 13 12.28 6.27 0.22
N TYR A 14 11.36 6.20 1.19
CA TYR A 14 11.70 6.22 2.61
C TYR A 14 11.23 4.96 3.36
N PRO A 15 11.72 3.77 2.99
CA PRO A 15 11.26 2.51 3.57
C PRO A 15 11.41 2.44 5.10
N GLN A 16 12.34 3.20 5.69
CA GLN A 16 12.53 3.29 7.14
C GLN A 16 11.31 3.83 7.89
N TYR A 17 10.46 4.64 7.24
CA TYR A 17 9.23 5.18 7.83
C TYR A 17 7.97 4.41 7.43
N PHE A 18 8.09 3.54 6.40
CA PHE A 18 6.96 2.87 5.77
C PHE A 18 6.97 1.34 5.87
N LYS A 19 7.95 0.74 6.56
CA LYS A 19 8.05 -0.71 6.77
C LYS A 19 8.00 -1.10 8.26
N PRO A 20 6.85 -1.57 8.78
CA PRO A 20 5.54 -1.66 8.13
C PRO A 20 4.92 -0.27 7.92
N PHE A 21 3.83 -0.20 7.14
CA PHE A 21 3.17 1.08 6.86
C PHE A 21 2.79 1.80 8.17
N PRO A 22 2.98 3.13 8.29
CA PRO A 22 2.82 3.80 9.57
C PRO A 22 1.34 3.85 9.99
N GLU A 23 1.06 3.63 11.28
CA GLU A 23 -0.29 3.79 11.85
C GLU A 23 -0.86 5.19 11.58
N ALA A 24 -0.01 6.22 11.65
CA ALA A 24 -0.39 7.60 11.33
C ALA A 24 -0.83 7.75 9.87
N GLY A 25 -0.18 7.06 8.93
CA GLY A 25 -0.59 7.03 7.53
C GLY A 25 -1.92 6.30 7.35
N MET A 26 -2.14 5.20 8.08
CA MET A 26 -3.41 4.46 8.04
C MET A 26 -4.56 5.30 8.59
N ALA A 27 -4.36 6.00 9.70
CA ALA A 27 -5.33 6.94 10.26
C ALA A 27 -5.71 8.03 9.25
N LEU A 28 -4.73 8.55 8.51
CA LEU A 28 -4.97 9.56 7.48
C LEU A 28 -5.77 8.99 6.29
N ILE A 29 -5.48 7.76 5.85
CA ILE A 29 -6.29 7.07 4.83
C ILE A 29 -7.74 6.90 5.31
N LEU A 30 -7.96 6.46 6.54
CA LEU A 30 -9.31 6.32 7.11
C LEU A 30 -10.05 7.66 7.17
N THR A 31 -9.33 8.74 7.48
CA THR A 31 -9.90 10.09 7.55
C THR A 31 -10.32 10.58 6.16
N VAL A 32 -9.51 10.30 5.13
CA VAL A 32 -9.88 10.59 3.72
C VAL A 32 -11.09 9.77 3.30
N ILE A 33 -11.17 8.49 3.68
CA ILE A 33 -12.34 7.65 3.40
C ILE A 33 -13.59 8.23 4.08
N GLU A 34 -13.50 8.65 5.35
CA GLU A 34 -14.62 9.29 6.05
C GLU A 34 -15.05 10.58 5.35
N ALA A 35 -14.09 11.42 4.92
CA ALA A 35 -14.41 12.62 4.15
C ALA A 35 -15.14 12.29 2.84
N CYS A 36 -14.68 11.29 2.09
CA CYS A 36 -15.38 10.82 0.91
C CYS A 36 -16.77 10.25 1.22
N ILE A 37 -17.03 9.73 2.42
CA ILE A 37 -18.37 9.28 2.82
C ILE A 37 -19.25 10.49 3.15
N ASP A 38 -18.70 11.48 3.86
CA ASP A 38 -19.41 12.71 4.23
C ASP A 38 -19.90 13.48 3.01
N GLU A 39 -19.10 13.52 1.93
CA GLU A 39 -19.48 14.11 0.64
C GLU A 39 -20.80 13.55 0.11
N TRP A 40 -21.16 12.31 0.44
CA TRP A 40 -22.38 11.65 -0.05
C TRP A 40 -23.47 11.52 1.02
N SER A 41 -23.27 12.09 2.21
CA SER A 41 -24.14 11.88 3.38
C SER A 41 -25.59 12.36 3.18
N SER A 42 -25.83 13.35 2.31
CA SER A 42 -27.16 13.87 1.98
C SER A 42 -27.90 13.05 0.91
N GLY A 43 -27.24 12.06 0.30
CA GLY A 43 -27.73 11.32 -0.87
C GLY A 43 -27.36 11.97 -2.21
N GLU A 44 -26.77 13.17 -2.19
CA GLU A 44 -26.18 13.83 -3.36
C GLU A 44 -24.73 14.20 -3.04
N GLN A 45 -23.86 14.21 -4.06
CA GLN A 45 -22.46 14.59 -3.85
C GLN A 45 -22.35 16.08 -3.54
N CYS A 46 -21.92 16.39 -2.33
CA CYS A 46 -21.58 17.73 -1.88
C CYS A 46 -20.07 17.91 -1.91
N ASP A 47 -19.59 19.02 -2.46
CA ASP A 47 -18.17 19.37 -2.46
C ASP A 47 -17.75 19.82 -1.05
N ILE A 48 -17.31 18.87 -0.23
CA ILE A 48 -16.82 19.11 1.13
C ILE A 48 -15.29 19.17 1.08
N PRO A 49 -14.66 20.30 1.41
CA PRO A 49 -13.20 20.40 1.35
C PRO A 49 -12.55 19.55 2.43
N PHE A 50 -11.65 18.65 2.02
CA PHE A 50 -10.76 17.94 2.95
C PHE A 50 -9.71 18.90 3.53
N ASN A 51 -10.00 19.48 4.70
CA ASN A 51 -9.13 20.43 5.38
C ASN A 51 -8.89 20.07 6.85
N GLU A 52 -7.78 20.59 7.40
CA GLU A 52 -7.34 20.26 8.76
C GLU A 52 -8.36 20.67 9.84
N PRO A 53 -8.95 21.88 9.86
CA PRO A 53 -9.89 22.26 10.91
C PRO A 53 -11.08 21.29 11.07
N ILE A 54 -11.60 20.77 9.96
CA ILE A 54 -12.74 19.84 9.95
C ILE A 54 -12.29 18.43 10.33
N TYR A 55 -11.24 17.93 9.68
CA TYR A 55 -10.89 16.50 9.73
C TYR A 55 -9.81 16.14 10.77
N LYS A 56 -9.17 17.12 11.43
CA LYS A 56 -8.19 16.83 12.50
C LYS A 56 -8.78 16.07 13.69
N PRO A 57 -9.97 16.42 14.23
CA PRO A 57 -10.59 15.64 15.29
C PRO A 57 -10.88 14.20 14.86
N ILE A 58 -11.33 14.01 13.62
CA ILE A 58 -11.63 12.71 13.01
C ILE A 58 -10.35 11.87 12.86
N TYR A 59 -9.27 12.48 12.36
CA TYR A 59 -7.96 11.86 12.29
C TYR A 59 -7.45 11.38 13.66
N GLN A 60 -7.56 12.24 14.68
CA GLN A 60 -7.15 11.90 16.04
C GLN A 60 -8.00 10.75 16.62
N LEU A 61 -9.30 10.75 16.33
CA LEU A 61 -10.19 9.66 16.68
C LEU A 61 -9.74 8.35 16.03
N HIS A 62 -9.57 8.31 14.70
CA HIS A 62 -9.09 7.13 13.97
C HIS A 62 -7.76 6.61 14.49
N LEU A 63 -6.79 7.50 14.73
CA LEU A 63 -5.49 7.12 15.29
C LEU A 63 -5.65 6.49 16.68
N SER A 64 -6.50 7.06 17.53
CA SER A 64 -6.77 6.52 18.86
C SER A 64 -7.44 5.13 18.79
N GLN A 65 -8.37 4.93 17.86
CA GLN A 65 -9.07 3.66 17.67
C GLN A 65 -8.16 2.59 17.06
N LEU A 66 -7.29 2.95 16.12
CA LEU A 66 -6.25 2.06 15.58
C LEU A 66 -5.31 1.56 16.68
N ARG A 67 -4.89 2.45 17.59
CA ARG A 67 -4.05 2.07 18.74
C ARG A 67 -4.78 1.15 19.71
N LYS A 68 -6.05 1.44 20.02
CA LYS A 68 -6.90 0.54 20.83
C LYS A 68 -7.07 -0.82 20.16
N PHE A 69 -7.32 -0.84 18.85
CA PHE A 69 -7.45 -2.06 18.06
C PHE A 69 -6.16 -2.89 18.06
N ARG A 70 -4.99 -2.22 17.94
CA ARG A 70 -3.69 -2.88 18.05
C ARG A 70 -3.53 -3.58 19.40
N GLU A 71 -3.84 -2.88 20.49
CA GLU A 71 -3.71 -3.44 21.84
C GLU A 71 -4.68 -4.61 22.05
N TYR A 72 -5.93 -4.45 21.63
CA TYR A 72 -6.95 -5.50 21.75
C TYR A 72 -6.61 -6.76 20.93
N THR A 73 -5.91 -6.60 19.81
CA THR A 73 -5.56 -7.71 18.90
C THR A 73 -4.09 -8.11 18.97
N LYS A 74 -3.37 -7.71 20.04
CA LYS A 74 -1.92 -7.87 20.14
C LYS A 74 -1.46 -9.33 20.04
N ASP A 75 -2.19 -10.25 20.65
CA ASP A 75 -1.86 -11.68 20.66
C ASP A 75 -1.98 -12.32 19.27
N HIS A 76 -2.74 -11.69 18.37
CA HIS A 76 -2.92 -12.12 16.99
C HIS A 76 -2.07 -11.32 15.99
N ALA A 77 -1.46 -10.21 16.44
CA ALA A 77 -0.70 -9.26 15.65
C ALA A 77 -1.43 -8.80 14.37
N ILE A 78 -2.75 -8.57 14.46
CA ILE A 78 -3.60 -8.27 13.29
C ILE A 78 -3.18 -6.97 12.63
N LEU A 79 -3.12 -5.86 13.39
CA LEU A 79 -2.75 -4.57 12.82
C LEU A 79 -1.34 -4.57 12.20
N PRO A 80 -0.28 -5.08 12.87
CA PRO A 80 1.05 -5.21 12.24
C PRO A 80 1.04 -6.00 10.93
N LYS A 81 0.29 -7.12 10.86
CA LYS A 81 0.16 -7.92 9.63
C LYS A 81 -0.53 -7.14 8.51
N LEU A 82 -1.59 -6.38 8.82
CA LEU A 82 -2.28 -5.52 7.85
C LEU A 82 -1.37 -4.42 7.31
N LEU A 83 -0.67 -3.70 8.18
CA LEU A 83 0.23 -2.62 7.80
C LEU A 83 1.43 -3.13 6.98
N LYS A 84 1.93 -4.33 7.28
CA LYS A 84 2.94 -5.01 6.45
C LYS A 84 2.37 -5.32 5.07
N ARG A 85 1.20 -5.97 4.99
CA ARG A 85 0.55 -6.30 3.71
C ARG A 85 0.26 -5.07 2.85
N LEU A 86 -0.15 -3.97 3.48
CA LEU A 86 -0.39 -2.70 2.81
C LEU A 86 0.90 -2.15 2.18
N ASN A 87 2.00 -2.10 2.94
CA ASN A 87 3.31 -1.71 2.42
C ASN A 87 3.76 -2.61 1.25
N ASP A 88 3.70 -3.93 1.43
CA ASP A 88 4.15 -4.89 0.42
C ASP A 88 3.32 -4.77 -0.88
N SER A 89 2.00 -4.56 -0.74
CA SER A 89 1.10 -4.35 -1.88
C SER A 89 1.34 -3.01 -2.56
N GLY A 90 1.57 -1.95 -1.79
CA GLY A 90 1.93 -0.63 -2.31
C GLY A 90 3.22 -0.65 -3.11
N ARG A 91 4.27 -1.30 -2.60
CA ARG A 91 5.56 -1.43 -3.31
C ARG A 91 5.44 -2.22 -4.61
N ARG A 92 4.62 -3.28 -4.63
CA ARG A 92 4.29 -4.01 -5.87
C ARG A 92 3.55 -3.13 -6.87
N ASN A 93 2.56 -2.35 -6.42
CA ASN A 93 1.83 -1.41 -7.27
C ASN A 93 2.76 -0.35 -7.88
N ALA A 94 3.71 0.17 -7.10
CA ALA A 94 4.74 1.09 -7.56
C ALA A 94 5.83 0.43 -8.44
N LYS A 95 5.67 -0.85 -8.80
CA LYS A 95 6.58 -1.65 -9.65
C LYS A 95 8.01 -1.72 -9.13
N VAL A 96 8.19 -1.70 -7.80
CA VAL A 96 9.52 -1.72 -7.18
C VAL A 96 10.17 -3.09 -7.29
N GLU A 97 9.39 -4.17 -7.14
CA GLU A 97 9.90 -5.56 -7.12
C GLU A 97 9.98 -6.21 -8.51
N VAL A 98 9.46 -5.56 -9.55
CA VAL A 98 9.39 -6.11 -10.93
C VAL A 98 10.77 -6.28 -11.58
N ALA A 99 11.82 -5.65 -11.04
CA ALA A 99 13.15 -5.70 -11.64
C ALA A 99 13.84 -7.07 -11.49
N VAL A 100 13.61 -7.80 -10.38
CA VAL A 100 14.32 -9.07 -10.12
C VAL A 100 13.73 -10.21 -10.95
N ASP A 101 12.40 -10.25 -11.08
CA ASP A 101 11.70 -11.26 -11.90
C ASP A 101 11.99 -11.08 -13.40
N ASN A 102 12.19 -9.85 -13.87
CA ASN A 102 12.51 -9.59 -15.27
C ASN A 102 13.94 -10.03 -15.64
N VAL A 103 14.91 -9.89 -14.74
CA VAL A 103 16.27 -10.42 -14.96
C VAL A 103 16.25 -11.94 -14.97
N ALA A 104 15.56 -12.57 -14.01
CA ALA A 104 15.41 -14.03 -13.97
C ALA A 104 14.69 -14.60 -15.21
N LYS A 105 13.71 -13.87 -15.77
CA LYS A 105 13.04 -14.21 -17.04
C LYS A 105 13.88 -13.94 -18.29
N GLN A 106 14.87 -13.06 -18.21
CA GLN A 106 15.80 -12.76 -19.31
C GLN A 106 16.98 -13.73 -19.35
N VAL A 107 17.21 -14.53 -18.30
CA VAL A 107 18.20 -15.61 -18.33
C VAL A 107 17.65 -16.73 -19.22
N LEU A 108 18.27 -16.90 -20.38
CA LEU A 108 17.98 -17.98 -21.31
C LEU A 108 18.28 -19.32 -20.61
N GLN A 109 17.26 -20.14 -20.34
CA GLN A 109 17.44 -21.40 -19.64
C GLN A 109 18.07 -22.46 -20.55
N GLU A 110 18.89 -23.35 -19.98
CA GLU A 110 19.64 -24.36 -20.72
C GLU A 110 18.74 -25.37 -21.44
N ASP A 111 17.58 -25.67 -20.87
CA ASP A 111 16.57 -26.54 -21.46
C ASP A 111 15.89 -25.90 -22.69
N ALA A 112 15.64 -24.59 -22.65
CA ALA A 112 15.14 -23.82 -23.78
C ALA A 112 16.18 -23.78 -24.92
N MET A 113 17.47 -23.64 -24.59
CA MET A 113 18.56 -23.74 -25.57
C MET A 113 18.65 -25.14 -26.19
N ALA A 114 18.58 -26.20 -25.37
CA ALA A 114 18.61 -27.58 -25.84
C ALA A 114 17.39 -27.95 -26.70
N ALA A 115 16.22 -27.40 -26.40
CA ALA A 115 15.02 -27.59 -27.22
C ALA A 115 15.14 -26.93 -28.59
N ALA A 116 15.65 -25.70 -28.66
CA ALA A 116 15.86 -24.99 -29.92
C ALA A 116 16.89 -25.70 -30.82
N ILE A 117 17.96 -26.28 -30.26
CA ILE A 117 18.94 -27.07 -31.03
C ILE A 117 18.26 -28.29 -31.66
N ARG A 118 17.47 -29.04 -30.89
CA ARG A 118 16.76 -30.22 -31.41
C ARG A 118 15.75 -29.88 -32.51
N GLU A 119 15.11 -28.72 -32.43
CA GLU A 119 14.15 -28.26 -33.43
C GLU A 119 14.86 -27.80 -34.72
N TYR A 120 16.06 -27.23 -34.63
CA TYR A 120 16.86 -26.82 -35.79
C TYR A 120 17.49 -27.99 -36.55
N GLU A 121 17.85 -29.07 -35.84
CA GLU A 121 18.49 -30.26 -36.42
C GLU A 121 17.50 -31.26 -37.05
N MET A 122 16.19 -30.97 -37.01
CA MET A 122 15.11 -31.80 -37.55
C MET A 122 14.69 -31.33 -38.94
#